data_AF-A0A7V4HRX5-F1
#
_entry.id   AF-A0A7V4HRX5-F1
#
_cell.length_a   1.000
_cell.length_b   1.000
_cell.length_c   1.000
_cell.angle_alpha   90.00
_cell.angle_beta   90.00
_cell.angle_gamma   90.00
#
_symmetry.space_group_name_H-M   'P 1'
#
loop_
_entity.id
_entity.type
_entity.pdbx_description
1 polymer ?
#
loop_
_entity_poly.entity_id
_entity_poly.type
_entity_poly.pdbx_seq_one_letter_code
_entity_poly.pdbx_strand_id
1 'polypeptide(L)'
;MQHLQDPDGAGHQQAHHPPHQAVGPGLRPDAGGQADVHFTRQGGRDAVKVRVRLFAAVRQAAGREAIDLDLPDKATVADLRDRLAVLIPSAAGLVRHATFAIDAQYVPLDAPLQPDADVACIPPVSGG
;
A
#
# COMPACT_ATOMS: atom_id res chain seq x y z
N MET A 1 -40.91 23.90 -56.47
CA MET A 1 -41.62 23.23 -55.37
C MET A 1 -40.70 23.31 -54.17
N GLN A 2 -40.89 24.29 -53.30
CA GLN A 2 -41.38 24.13 -51.91
C GLN A 2 -40.38 23.35 -51.04
N HIS A 3 -40.03 23.67 -49.80
CA HIS A 3 -40.30 24.72 -48.81
C HIS A 3 -39.57 24.20 -47.54
N LEU A 4 -39.19 25.10 -46.60
CA LEU A 4 -38.76 24.80 -45.21
C LEU A 4 -37.34 24.20 -45.07
N GLN A 5 -36.46 24.71 -44.19
CA GLN A 5 -36.71 24.89 -42.77
C GLN A 5 -35.72 25.90 -42.14
N ASP A 6 -36.27 26.77 -41.30
CA ASP A 6 -35.67 27.84 -40.50
C ASP A 6 -34.66 27.39 -39.41
N PRO A 7 -33.90 28.34 -38.81
CA PRO A 7 -32.60 28.12 -38.19
C PRO A 7 -32.66 27.91 -36.67
N ASP A 8 -31.78 27.05 -36.14
CA ASP A 8 -31.60 26.87 -34.69
C ASP A 8 -30.15 27.15 -34.27
N GLY A 9 -30.02 27.92 -33.19
CA GLY A 9 -28.96 27.69 -32.21
C GLY A 9 -27.66 28.47 -32.35
N ALA A 10 -27.69 29.76 -32.05
CA ALA A 10 -26.50 30.51 -31.65
C ALA A 10 -25.96 30.03 -30.29
N GLY A 11 -24.65 29.83 -30.20
CA GLY A 11 -23.86 29.62 -28.97
C GLY A 11 -22.39 29.44 -29.35
N HIS A 12 -21.60 30.50 -29.53
CA HIS A 12 -20.69 31.05 -28.51
C HIS A 12 -19.79 29.98 -27.86
N GLN A 13 -18.47 30.07 -27.76
CA GLN A 13 -17.47 31.08 -28.08
C GLN A 13 -16.11 30.36 -28.04
N GLN A 14 -15.24 30.84 -28.92
CA GLN A 14 -13.80 30.66 -29.07
C GLN A 14 -12.95 30.62 -27.77
N ALA A 15 -12.01 29.67 -27.69
CA ALA A 15 -10.70 29.81 -27.02
C ALA A 15 -9.70 28.83 -27.68
N HIS A 16 -8.91 29.30 -28.65
CA HIS A 16 -7.48 29.64 -28.51
C HIS A 16 -6.58 28.54 -27.91
N HIS A 17 -5.76 27.94 -28.82
CA HIS A 17 -4.45 27.26 -28.73
C HIS A 17 -3.73 27.10 -27.37
N PRO A 18 -2.78 26.12 -27.18
CA PRO A 18 -2.00 25.34 -28.19
C PRO A 18 -1.84 23.81 -27.91
N PRO A 19 -1.22 23.04 -28.83
CA PRO A 19 -0.78 21.66 -28.55
C PRO A 19 0.55 21.68 -27.78
N HIS A 20 0.58 21.11 -26.57
CA HIS A 20 1.84 20.94 -25.83
C HIS A 20 2.21 19.46 -25.74
N GLN A 21 3.22 19.14 -26.54
CA GLN A 21 4.38 18.28 -26.29
C GLN A 21 4.26 17.06 -25.34
N ALA A 22 4.72 15.96 -25.92
CA ALA A 22 5.22 14.75 -25.29
C ALA A 22 6.25 14.98 -24.16
N VAL A 23 6.08 14.21 -23.08
CA VAL A 23 7.07 13.79 -22.07
C VAL A 23 6.47 12.54 -21.40
N GLY A 24 7.09 11.39 -21.16
CA GLY A 24 8.31 10.68 -21.58
C GLY A 24 8.13 9.23 -21.08
N PRO A 25 8.87 8.21 -21.56
CA PRO A 25 8.87 6.90 -20.93
C PRO A 25 9.72 7.00 -19.65
N GLY A 26 9.05 7.29 -18.54
CA GLY A 26 9.68 7.43 -17.23
C GLY A 26 9.21 6.30 -16.33
N LEU A 27 10.05 5.28 -16.23
CA LEU A 27 10.14 4.32 -15.13
C LEU A 27 9.43 4.83 -13.86
N ARG A 28 8.43 4.10 -13.38
CA ARG A 28 7.84 4.37 -12.07
C ARG A 28 9.01 4.40 -11.08
N PRO A 29 9.26 5.50 -10.35
CA PRO A 29 10.16 5.39 -9.22
C PRO A 29 9.47 4.45 -8.25
N ASP A 30 10.11 3.32 -7.97
CA ASP A 30 9.89 2.51 -6.79
C ASP A 30 10.25 3.38 -5.58
N ALA A 31 9.38 4.33 -5.27
CA ALA A 31 9.49 5.23 -4.15
C ALA A 31 9.03 4.45 -2.91
N GLY A 32 9.83 3.46 -2.52
CA GLY A 32 9.85 2.90 -1.19
C GLY A 32 10.26 3.98 -0.21
N GLY A 33 9.31 4.88 0.09
CA GLY A 33 9.45 5.94 1.06
C GLY A 33 9.73 5.33 2.42
N GLN A 34 11.01 5.39 2.79
CA GLN A 34 11.49 5.23 4.14
C GLN A 34 10.72 6.21 5.02
N ALA A 35 9.78 5.70 5.80
CA ALA A 35 9.25 6.36 6.96
C ALA A 35 9.60 5.46 8.13
N ASP A 36 10.82 5.62 8.62
CA ASP A 36 11.33 5.05 9.85
C ASP A 36 10.38 5.41 10.99
N VAL A 37 9.53 4.46 11.39
CA VAL A 37 8.80 4.58 12.65
C VAL A 37 9.77 4.20 13.77
N HIS A 38 10.65 5.14 14.12
CA HIS A 38 11.61 4.99 15.20
C HIS A 38 10.88 5.03 16.56
N PHE A 39 10.35 3.88 16.99
CA PHE A 39 9.89 3.68 18.36
C PHE A 39 11.11 3.55 19.27
N THR A 40 11.52 4.65 19.89
CA THR A 40 12.61 4.69 20.87
C THR A 40 12.26 3.90 22.13
N ARG A 41 13.00 2.80 22.39
CA ARG A 41 13.65 2.59 23.69
C ARG A 41 14.83 1.62 23.55
N GLN A 42 16.00 2.07 23.98
CA GLN A 42 17.28 1.37 23.90
C GLN A 42 17.29 0.04 24.68
N GLY A 43 17.75 -1.04 24.04
CA GLY A 43 18.47 -2.12 24.72
C GLY A 43 17.98 -3.57 24.55
N GLY A 44 18.10 -4.12 23.34
CA GLY A 44 18.20 -5.57 23.12
C GLY A 44 18.97 -5.78 21.83
N ARG A 45 20.10 -6.50 21.87
CA ARG A 45 21.00 -6.71 20.71
C ARG A 45 20.45 -7.79 19.76
N ASP A 46 19.12 -7.86 19.70
CA ASP A 46 18.34 -9.03 19.32
C ASP A 46 16.97 -8.48 18.91
N ALA A 47 16.98 -7.67 17.85
CA ALA A 47 15.77 -7.20 17.20
C ALA A 47 15.85 -7.61 15.73
N VAL A 48 14.77 -8.19 15.24
CA VAL A 48 14.63 -8.60 13.84
C VAL A 48 13.92 -7.48 13.10
N LYS A 49 14.63 -6.90 12.12
CA LYS A 49 14.08 -5.93 11.19
C LYS A 49 13.40 -6.65 10.04
N VAL A 50 12.16 -6.28 9.73
CA VAL A 50 11.39 -6.87 8.63
C VAL A 50 10.70 -5.78 7.82
N ARG A 51 10.48 -6.07 6.54
CA ARG A 51 9.73 -5.20 5.63
C ARG A 51 8.37 -5.82 5.35
N VAL A 52 7.30 -5.14 5.75
CA VAL A 52 5.93 -5.59 5.52
C VAL A 52 5.34 -4.88 4.30
N ARG A 53 5.06 -5.62 3.23
CA ARG A 53 4.29 -5.15 2.07
C ARG A 53 2.79 -5.22 2.36
N LEU A 54 2.09 -4.11 2.15
CA LEU A 54 0.67 -3.94 2.42
C LEU A 54 -0.14 -3.98 1.12
N PHE A 55 -1.27 -4.68 1.16
CA PHE A 55 -2.16 -4.84 0.01
C PHE A 55 -3.58 -4.34 0.30
N ALA A 56 -4.34 -4.12 -0.79
CA ALA A 56 -5.77 -3.78 -0.78
C ALA A 56 -6.15 -2.71 0.26
N ALA A 57 -7.20 -2.97 1.05
CA ALA A 57 -7.73 -2.03 2.04
C ALA A 57 -6.75 -1.72 3.18
N VAL A 58 -5.83 -2.64 3.52
CA VAL A 58 -4.78 -2.38 4.51
C VAL A 58 -3.79 -1.33 3.98
N ARG A 59 -3.40 -1.43 2.70
CA ARG A 59 -2.56 -0.43 2.02
C ARG A 59 -3.23 0.94 2.00
N GLN A 60 -4.52 0.98 1.67
CA GLN A 60 -5.29 2.23 1.63
C GLN A 60 -5.39 2.88 3.00
N ALA A 61 -5.65 2.09 4.05
CA ALA A 61 -5.71 2.58 5.42
C ALA A 61 -4.35 3.07 5.95
N ALA A 62 -3.26 2.44 5.53
CA ALA A 62 -1.90 2.85 5.91
C ALA A 62 -1.36 4.04 5.11
N GLY A 63 -1.92 4.34 3.93
CA GLY A 63 -1.43 5.37 3.02
C GLY A 63 -0.07 5.07 2.38
N ARG A 64 0.43 3.84 2.52
CA ARG A 64 1.76 3.40 2.05
C ARG A 64 1.74 1.94 1.64
N GLU A 65 2.63 1.57 0.72
CA GLU A 65 2.76 0.21 0.20
C GLU A 65 3.58 -0.73 1.07
N ALA A 66 4.45 -0.20 1.93
CA ALA A 66 5.24 -1.00 2.84
C ALA A 66 5.53 -0.29 4.18
N ILE A 67 5.86 -1.07 5.21
CA ILE A 67 6.28 -0.60 6.53
C ILE A 67 7.49 -1.43 6.97
N ASP A 68 8.59 -0.75 7.31
CA ASP A 68 9.70 -1.40 8.00
C ASP A 68 9.41 -1.45 9.50
N LEU A 69 9.48 -2.64 10.10
CA LEU A 69 9.23 -2.89 11.51
C LEU A 69 10.47 -3.47 12.18
N ASP A 70 10.70 -3.04 13.41
CA ASP A 70 11.66 -3.64 14.33
C ASP A 70 10.86 -4.42 15.38
N LEU A 71 11.13 -5.72 15.49
CA LEU A 71 10.45 -6.65 16.37
C LEU A 71 11.47 -7.35 17.26
N PRO A 72 11.07 -7.89 18.43
CA PRO A 72 11.98 -8.68 19.27
C PRO A 72 12.63 -9.83 18.48
N ASP A 73 13.82 -10.27 18.89
CA ASP A 73 14.39 -11.51 18.36
C ASP A 73 13.43 -12.67 18.56
N LYS A 74 13.41 -13.57 17.58
CA LYS A 74 12.45 -14.69 17.50
C LYS A 74 10.98 -14.25 17.44
N ALA A 75 10.71 -13.00 17.07
CA ALA A 75 9.35 -12.58 16.76
C ALA A 75 8.75 -13.50 15.69
N THR A 76 7.46 -13.76 15.82
CA THR A 76 6.70 -14.57 14.87
C THR A 76 5.80 -13.69 14.04
N VAL A 77 5.22 -14.27 12.99
CA VAL A 77 4.19 -13.61 12.18
C VAL A 77 3.00 -13.13 13.05
N ALA A 78 2.68 -13.83 14.13
CA ALA A 78 1.64 -13.44 15.09
C ALA A 78 1.96 -12.10 15.78
N ASP A 79 3.22 -11.91 16.17
CA ASP A 79 3.72 -10.68 16.81
C ASP A 79 3.69 -9.51 15.82
N LEU A 80 4.18 -9.73 14.58
CA LEU A 80 4.08 -8.77 13.49
C LEU A 80 2.65 -8.36 13.19
N ARG A 81 1.71 -9.31 13.16
CA ARG A 81 0.29 -9.03 12.94
C ARG A 81 -0.27 -8.14 14.05
N ASP A 82 0.03 -8.43 15.32
CA ASP A 82 -0.44 -7.60 16.42
C ASP A 82 0.16 -6.19 16.34
N ARG A 83 1.46 -6.11 16.04
CA ARG A 83 2.15 -4.83 15.86
C ARG A 83 1.54 -4.01 14.72
N LEU A 84 1.23 -4.62 13.59
CA LEU A 84 0.53 -3.97 12.48
C LEU A 84 -0.87 -3.49 12.86
N ALA A 85 -1.62 -4.27 13.64
CA ALA A 85 -2.96 -3.89 14.09
C ALA A 85 -2.91 -2.67 15.03
N VAL A 86 -1.85 -2.54 15.83
CA VAL A 86 -1.59 -1.34 16.67
C VAL A 86 -1.17 -0.14 15.82
N LEU A 87 -0.35 -0.34 14.79
CA LEU A 87 0.14 0.73 13.93
C LEU A 87 -0.89 1.25 12.92
N ILE A 88 -1.82 0.40 12.48
CA ILE A 88 -2.88 0.73 11.52
C ILE A 88 -4.24 0.43 12.17
N PRO A 89 -4.66 1.21 13.19
CA PRO A 89 -5.89 0.92 13.94
C PRO A 89 -7.13 0.89 13.05
N SER A 90 -7.18 1.74 12.02
CA SER A 90 -8.27 1.77 11.03
C SER A 90 -8.41 0.50 10.20
N ALA A 91 -7.36 -0.33 10.11
CA ALA A 91 -7.39 -1.62 9.43
C ALA A 91 -7.12 -2.80 10.38
N ALA A 92 -7.16 -2.59 11.70
CA ALA A 92 -6.83 -3.62 12.68
C ALA A 92 -7.66 -4.90 12.48
N GLY A 93 -8.96 -4.77 12.23
CA GLY A 93 -9.84 -5.91 11.94
C GLY A 93 -9.39 -6.69 10.70
N LEU A 94 -9.06 -6.01 9.60
CA LEU A 94 -8.56 -6.65 8.38
C LEU A 94 -7.22 -7.34 8.60
N VAL A 95 -6.31 -6.70 9.33
CA VAL A 95 -4.99 -7.25 9.67
C VAL A 95 -5.13 -8.50 10.54
N ARG A 96 -6.08 -8.54 11.50
CA ARG A 96 -6.30 -9.72 12.35
C ARG A 96 -6.73 -10.96 11.56
N HIS A 97 -7.41 -10.75 10.44
CA HIS A 97 -7.88 -11.80 9.52
C HIS A 97 -7.01 -11.96 8.27
N ALA A 98 -5.91 -11.22 8.16
CA ALA A 98 -5.02 -11.30 7.01
C ALA A 98 -4.22 -12.60 7.01
N THR A 99 -3.92 -13.08 5.81
CA THR A 99 -2.93 -14.12 5.56
C THR A 99 -1.57 -13.47 5.34
N PHE A 100 -0.51 -14.12 5.81
CA PHE A 100 0.85 -13.63 5.66
C PHE A 100 1.69 -14.55 4.80
N ALA A 101 2.63 -13.97 4.07
CA ALA A 101 3.62 -14.70 3.30
C ALA A 101 5.02 -14.11 3.52
N ILE A 102 6.04 -14.97 3.63
CA ILE A 102 7.46 -14.59 3.68
C ILE A 102 8.09 -15.07 2.38
N ASP A 103 8.81 -14.21 1.65
CA ASP A 103 9.43 -14.56 0.37
C ASP A 103 8.46 -15.23 -0.62
N ALA A 104 7.25 -14.68 -0.71
CA ALA A 104 6.14 -15.19 -1.53
C ALA A 104 5.60 -16.59 -1.16
N GLN A 105 5.97 -17.13 0.01
CA GLN A 105 5.44 -18.38 0.55
C GLN A 105 4.50 -18.09 1.72
N TYR A 106 3.27 -18.59 1.66
CA TYR A 106 2.33 -18.46 2.77
C TYR A 106 2.83 -19.19 4.01
N VAL A 107 2.77 -18.51 5.15
CA VAL A 107 3.28 -19.02 6.42
C VAL A 107 2.21 -18.97 7.51
N PRO A 108 2.23 -19.91 8.46
CA PRO A 108 1.38 -19.84 9.64
C PRO A 108 1.80 -18.68 10.55
N LEU A 109 0.91 -18.27 11.46
CA LEU A 109 1.18 -17.20 12.41
C LEU A 109 2.32 -17.51 13.39
N ASP A 110 2.60 -18.79 13.63
CA ASP A 110 3.70 -19.24 14.50
C ASP A 110 5.07 -19.24 13.81
N ALA A 111 5.11 -18.99 12.49
CA ALA A 111 6.36 -18.99 11.75
C ALA A 111 7.31 -17.89 12.28
N PRO A 112 8.58 -18.21 12.54
CA PRO A 112 9.56 -17.24 12.98
C PRO A 112 9.89 -16.26 11.85
N LEU A 113 10.06 -14.99 12.20
CA LEU A 113 10.50 -13.96 11.28
C LEU A 113 12.02 -14.02 11.15
N GLN A 114 12.48 -14.01 9.91
CA GLN A 114 13.89 -13.92 9.58
C GLN A 114 14.31 -12.44 9.55
N PRO A 115 15.57 -12.12 9.90
CA PRO A 115 16.09 -10.78 9.69
C PRO A 115 16.01 -10.41 8.21
N ASP A 116 15.66 -9.15 7.95
CA ASP A 116 15.46 -8.58 6.63
C ASP A 116 14.39 -9.29 5.78
N ALA A 117 13.51 -10.07 6.42
CA ALA A 117 12.44 -10.77 5.72
C ALA A 117 11.47 -9.78 5.06
N ASP A 118 11.11 -10.11 3.82
CA ASP A 118 10.01 -9.45 3.12
C ASP A 118 8.71 -10.22 3.37
N VAL A 119 7.78 -9.55 4.06
CA VAL A 119 6.53 -10.11 4.54
C VAL A 119 5.36 -9.46 3.81
N ALA A 120 4.51 -10.23 3.13
CA ALA A 120 3.28 -9.72 2.54
C ALA A 120 2.11 -9.86 3.54
N CYS A 121 1.38 -8.76 3.77
CA CYS A 121 0.12 -8.73 4.51
C CYS A 121 -1.06 -8.75 3.52
N ILE A 122 -1.73 -9.89 3.41
CA ILE A 122 -2.75 -10.17 2.41
C ILE A 122 -4.11 -10.24 3.13
N PRO A 123 -4.83 -9.11 3.29
CA PRO A 123 -6.14 -9.11 3.90
C PRO A 123 -7.13 -9.95 3.10
N PRO A 124 -8.21 -10.46 3.72
CA PRO A 124 -9.27 -11.16 3.01
C PRO A 124 -9.79 -10.25 1.89
N VAL A 125 -9.75 -10.76 0.66
CA VAL A 125 -10.32 -10.05 -0.47
C VAL A 125 -11.84 -10.21 -0.42
N SER A 126 -12.57 -9.11 -0.54
CA SER A 126 -14.00 -9.16 -0.85
C SER A 126 -14.14 -9.68 -2.27
N GLY A 127 -14.07 -10.99 -2.45
CA GLY A 127 -14.35 -11.64 -3.72
C GLY A 127 -15.75 -11.26 -4.16
N GLY A 128 -15.84 -10.60 -5.32
CA GLY A 128 -17.05 -10.59 -6.14
C GLY A 128 -17.08 -11.83 -7.02
#